data_AF-A0A442NLV8-F1
#
_entry.id   AF-A0A442NLV8-F1
#
_cell.length_a   1.000
_cell.length_b   1.000
_cell.length_c   1.000
_cell.angle_alpha   90.00
_cell.angle_beta   90.00
_cell.angle_gamma   90.00
#
_symmetry.space_group_name_H-M   'P 1'
#
loop_
_entity.id
_entity.type
_entity.pdbx_description
1 polymer ?
#
loop_
_entity_poly.entity_id
_entity_poly.type
_entity_poly.pdbx_seq_one_letter_code
_entity_poly.pdbx_strand_id
1 'polypeptide(L)' 'MYIEEVPGPRPLRFSVQIKDERRSQITVMASAEIDEARTAFDELCQHQPNKHVMLYDWGQIIDERKPLA' A
#
# COMPACT_ATOMS: atom_id res chain seq x y z
N MET A 1 -13.93 24.55 29.15
CA MET A 1 -14.33 23.24 28.61
C MET A 1 -13.56 23.08 27.31
N TYR A 2 -12.44 22.37 27.33
CA TYR A 2 -11.66 22.13 26.12
C TYR A 2 -12.35 21.00 25.38
N ILE A 3 -12.82 21.28 24.17
CA ILE A 3 -13.35 20.25 23.29
C ILE A 3 -12.10 19.57 22.73
N GLU A 4 -11.77 18.38 23.23
CA GLU A 4 -10.80 17.52 22.57
C GLU A 4 -11.39 17.20 21.19
N GLU A 5 -10.85 17.82 20.15
CA GLU A 5 -11.14 17.43 18.76
C GLU A 5 -10.70 15.98 18.62
N VAL A 6 -11.64 15.05 18.71
CA VAL A 6 -11.41 13.65 18.39
C VAL A 6 -11.00 13.62 16.92
N PRO A 7 -9.74 13.29 16.58
CA PRO A 7 -9.33 13.28 15.19
C PRO A 7 -10.20 12.27 14.46
N GLY A 8 -10.98 12.75 13.49
CA GLY A 8 -11.84 11.91 12.67
C GLY A 8 -11.02 10.82 11.96
N PRO A 9 -11.67 9.76 11.44
CA PRO A 9 -10.98 8.70 10.73
C PRO A 9 -10.16 9.31 9.59
N ARG A 10 -8.84 9.14 9.63
CA ARG A 10 -7.96 9.63 8.57
C ARG A 10 -8.30 8.86 7.29
N PRO A 11 -8.51 9.54 6.16
CA PRO A 11 -8.83 8.85 4.93
C PRO A 11 -7.66 7.94 4.52
N LEU A 12 -7.97 6.69 4.19
CA LEU A 12 -6.99 5.76 3.61
C LEU A 12 -6.57 6.31 2.25
N ARG A 13 -5.34 6.79 2.18
CA ARG A 13 -4.76 7.49 1.01
C ARG A 13 -3.90 6.56 0.20
N PHE A 14 -3.06 5.80 0.89
CA PHE A 14 -2.08 4.90 0.30
C PHE A 14 -2.60 3.48 0.33
N SER A 15 -2.29 2.70 -0.70
CA SER A 15 -2.57 1.26 -0.69
C SER A 15 -1.49 0.47 -1.37
N VAL A 16 -1.13 -0.69 -0.81
CA VAL A 16 -0.20 -1.63 -1.43
C VAL A 16 -1.01 -2.79 -1.99
N GLN A 17 -0.81 -3.07 -3.27
CA GLN A 17 -1.49 -4.14 -3.98
C GLN A 17 -0.51 -5.11 -4.62
N ILE A 18 -0.89 -6.39 -4.65
CA ILE A 18 -0.17 -7.42 -5.38
C ILE A 18 -0.98 -7.81 -6.61
N LYS A 19 -0.32 -7.84 -7.77
CA LYS A 19 -0.88 -8.38 -9.01
C LYS A 19 -0.33 -9.78 -9.26
N ASP A 20 -1.23 -10.74 -9.35
CA ASP A 20 -0.91 -12.11 -9.76
C ASP A 20 -0.97 -12.27 -11.30
N GLU A 21 -0.31 -13.29 -11.84
CA GLU A 21 -0.35 -13.66 -13.26
C GLU A 21 -1.77 -13.94 -13.76
N ARG A 22 -2.67 -14.35 -12.85
CA ARG A 22 -4.12 -14.50 -13.10
C ARG A 22 -4.87 -13.18 -13.26
N ARG A 23 -4.17 -12.03 -13.33
CA ARG A 23 -4.70 -10.66 -13.45
C ARG A 23 -5.51 -10.14 -12.26
N SER A 24 -5.58 -10.87 -11.15
CA SER A 24 -6.20 -10.37 -9.92
C SER A 24 -5.27 -9.40 -9.20
N GLN A 25 -5.77 -8.21 -8.88
CA GLN A 25 -5.13 -7.27 -7.96
C GLN A 25 -5.71 -7.47 -6.56
N ILE A 26 -4.85 -7.70 -5.58
CA ILE A 26 -5.24 -7.89 -4.18
C ILE A 26 -4.64 -6.75 -3.38
N THR A 27 -5.48 -5.94 -2.73
CA THR A 27 -5.02 -4.96 -1.74
C THR A 27 -4.61 -5.69 -0.48
N VAL A 28 -3.32 -5.60 -0.16
CA VAL A 28 -2.74 -6.23 1.03
C VAL A 28 -2.77 -5.26 2.21
N MET A 29 -2.66 -3.97 1.92
CA MET A 29 -2.64 -2.93 2.94
C MET A 29 -3.19 -1.62 2.40
N ALA A 30 -3.80 -0.83 3.28
CA ALA A 30 -4.14 0.57 3.04
C ALA A 30 -3.83 1.39 4.29
N SER A 31 -3.27 2.59 4.12
CA SER A 31 -2.93 3.50 5.21
C SER A 31 -3.18 4.96 4.81
N ALA A 32 -3.39 5.81 5.81
CA ALA A 32 -3.37 7.26 5.63
C ALA A 32 -1.94 7.82 5.57
N GLU A 33 -0.94 7.06 6.03
CA GLU A 33 0.46 7.47 6.16
C GLU A 33 1.34 6.77 5.12
N ILE A 34 2.25 7.54 4.51
CA ILE A 34 3.13 7.01 3.46
C ILE A 34 4.21 6.09 4.02
N ASP A 35 4.68 6.34 5.24
CA ASP A 35 5.77 5.57 5.84
C ASP A 35 5.33 4.14 6.17
N GLU A 36 4.11 3.98 6.69
CA GLU A 36 3.47 2.66 6.87
C GLU A 36 3.32 1.95 5.52
N ALA A 37 2.84 2.67 4.50
CA ALA A 37 2.64 2.13 3.16
C ALA A 37 3.95 1.66 2.50
N ARG A 38 5.02 2.45 2.65
CA ARG A 38 6.37 2.10 2.17
C ARG A 38 6.93 0.90 2.92
N THR A 39 6.75 0.85 4.24
CA THR A 39 7.25 -0.25 5.06
C THR A 39 6.69 -1.58 4.59
N ALA A 40 5.36 -1.71 4.44
CA ALA A 40 4.85 -2.99 3.98
C ALA A 40 5.02 -3.23 2.46
N PHE A 41 5.19 -2.18 1.65
CA PHE A 41 5.68 -2.36 0.27
C PHE A 41 7.04 -3.03 0.25
N ASP A 42 8.00 -2.53 1.04
CA ASP A 42 9.35 -3.08 1.14
C ASP A 42 9.34 -4.50 1.71
N GLU A 43 8.57 -4.75 2.77
CA GLU A 43 8.41 -6.09 3.35
C GLU A 43 7.84 -7.08 2.33
N LEU A 44 6.77 -6.71 1.61
CA LEU A 44 6.19 -7.56 0.56
C LEU A 44 7.19 -7.84 -0.56
N CYS A 45 7.93 -6.82 -0.96
CA CYS A 45 8.98 -6.92 -1.95
C CYS A 45 10.12 -7.85 -1.51
N GLN A 46 10.46 -7.88 -0.22
CA GLN A 46 11.49 -8.76 0.34
C GLN A 46 10.99 -10.21 0.50
N HIS A 47 9.77 -10.40 1.01
CA HIS A 47 9.21 -11.73 1.29
C HIS A 47 8.61 -12.43 0.06
N GLN A 48 8.16 -11.66 -0.93
CA GLN A 48 7.52 -12.17 -2.16
C GLN A 48 8.18 -11.59 -3.42
N PRO A 49 9.47 -11.87 -3.67
CA PRO A 49 10.23 -11.31 -4.79
C PRO A 49 9.71 -11.72 -6.18
N ASN A 50 8.92 -12.78 -6.24
CA ASN A 50 8.26 -13.31 -7.43
C ASN A 50 6.88 -12.70 -7.70
N LYS A 51 6.43 -11.76 -6.86
CA LYS A 51 5.15 -11.08 -7.04
C LYS A 51 5.35 -9.69 -7.62
N HIS A 52 4.34 -9.27 -8.37
CA HIS A 52 4.25 -7.90 -8.83
C HIS A 52 3.60 -7.05 -7.74
N VAL A 53 4.36 -6.17 -7.10
CA VAL A 53 3.89 -5.31 -6.00
C VAL A 53 3.78 -3.88 -6.49
N MET A 54 2.69 -3.18 -6.16
CA MET A 54 2.44 -1.78 -6.52
C MET A 54 2.02 -0.99 -5.28
N LEU A 55 2.57 0.20 -5.12
CA LEU A 55 2.17 1.18 -4.12
C LEU A 55 1.39 2.29 -4.80
N TYR A 56 0.20 2.58 -4.26
CA TYR A 56 -0.70 3.61 -4.76
C TYR A 56 -0.82 4.76 -3.76
N ASP A 57 -1.01 5.98 -4.28
CA ASP A 57 -1.46 7.19 -3.59
C ASP A 57 -2.73 7.72 -4.28
N TRP A 58 -3.86 7.76 -3.57
CA TRP A 58 -5.17 8.16 -4.13
C TRP A 58 -5.54 7.42 -5.43
N GLY A 59 -5.11 6.18 -5.58
CA GLY A 59 -5.35 5.36 -6.78
C GLY A 59 -4.37 5.58 -7.93
N GLN A 60 -3.33 6.40 -7.75
CA GLN A 60 -2.21 6.52 -8.70
C GLN A 60 -1.03 5.69 -8.23
N ILE A 61 -0.42 4.91 -9.12
CA ILE A 61 0.79 4.15 -8.80
C ILE A 61 1.94 5.15 -8.61
N ILE A 62 2.56 5.11 -7.43
CA ILE A 62 3.74 5.91 -7.10
C ILE A 62 5.02 5.07 -6.98
N ASP A 63 4.88 3.75 -6.78
CA ASP A 63 6.00 2.80 -6.83
C ASP A 63 5.52 1.43 -7.36
N GLU A 64 6.37 0.73 -8.09
CA GLU A 64 6.08 -0.56 -8.70
C GLU A 64 7.32 -1.44 -8.72
N ARG A 65 7.22 -2.64 -8.13
CA ARG A 65 8.22 -3.69 -8.24
C ARG A 65 7.67 -4.85 -9.04
N LYS A 66 8.25 -5.04 -10.23
CA LYS A 66 7.99 -6.20 -11.08
C LYS A 66 8.63 -7.46 -10.47
N PRO A 67 8.04 -8.63 -10.71
CA PRO A 67 8.62 -9.88 -10.26
C PRO A 67 10.01 -10.06 -10.91
N LEU A 68 10.95 -10.58 -10.12
CA LEU A 68 12.24 -11.00 -10.65
C LEU A 68 12.01 -12.18 -11.61
N ALA A 69 12.47 -12.02 -12.86
CA ALA A 69 12.35 -13.03 -13.92
C ALA A 69 13.22 -14.26 -13.65
#